data_AF-A0AAF0ISC4-F1
#
_entry.id   AF-A0AAF0ISC4-F1
#
_cell.length_a   1.000
_cell.length_b   1.000
_cell.length_c   1.000
_cell.angle_alpha   90.00
_cell.angle_beta   90.00
_cell.angle_gamma   90.00
#
_symmetry.space_group_name_H-M   'P 1'
#
loop_
_entity.id
_entity.type
_entity.pdbx_description
1 polymer ?
#
loop_
_entity_poly.entity_id
_entity_poly.type
_entity_poly.pdbx_seq_one_letter_code
_entity_poly.pdbx_strand_id
1 'polypeptide(L)'
;MSKRGASPEEEVTADAKAPRLEPASEQVGEAQVVQEKDTQDNQAEKAGTIAEEPTQKTQPESTQDESHGAKASAEGQGRQAKRKVAIFFGYCGSGYSGLQINPGVKTIEGDIFDAFCRAGAVSEDNAVNPNKIQLQRAARTDRGVHAAGNLLTAKLMLEPPALSEGQTLTEYVNTLLPENVRIWGMRRVQNAFNARTSCDSRLYEYLLPTYVFLPPKPYSSMWKMLRRLNVGEESSNTDVAPWDDEKVRDIPMLNHPFWREQGYQKEFADDMHAKRRWRISPEELARVRAVFDVYTGPHNFHNFTVGKEFRDRSAHRVMKKLSVSDPKIINDTEWVSVKFHGQSFMLHQIRKMIGLLVLIGRTNAPLSLVSQAFGPARIHVPKAPGLGLLLVEPHFGGYNVKVANNNERIDRMIAQRSSASKPVPENAEGGKREPVDFHEFQERMDTFKQTYIYDEIHRTEDATAEFAKWLNYLDVFVGPDLYVYDSRSEFLNPEGHIPPCAILRLGEQRRMPGGQPKAAESDSESEVPATNEELEG
;
A
#
# COMPACT_ATOMS: atom_id res chain seq x y z
N MET A 1 31.96 -37.90 67.72
CA MET A 1 30.79 -37.43 68.48
C MET A 1 29.73 -36.94 67.49
N SER A 2 28.49 -37.46 67.59
CA SER A 2 27.21 -37.09 66.94
C SER A 2 27.14 -36.90 65.41
N LYS A 3 26.47 -37.78 64.64
CA LYS A 3 25.00 -37.91 64.37
C LYS A 3 24.45 -36.76 63.49
N ARG A 4 24.04 -36.97 62.22
CA ARG A 4 22.82 -37.63 61.66
C ARG A 4 21.48 -36.92 61.97
N GLY A 5 20.67 -36.71 60.93
CA GLY A 5 19.20 -36.50 60.94
C GLY A 5 18.79 -35.41 59.95
N ALA A 6 18.38 -35.67 58.71
CA ALA A 6 17.23 -36.44 58.20
C ALA A 6 15.87 -35.76 58.44
N SER A 7 15.10 -35.62 57.35
CA SER A 7 13.73 -35.11 57.22
C SER A 7 12.72 -35.79 58.15
N PRO A 8 11.49 -35.27 58.19
CA PRO A 8 10.36 -36.16 57.88
C PRO A 8 9.35 -35.54 56.91
N GLU A 9 8.75 -36.46 56.15
CA GLU A 9 7.53 -36.31 55.36
C GLU A 9 6.33 -36.05 56.29
N GLU A 10 5.35 -35.28 55.82
CA GLU A 10 3.96 -35.47 56.22
C GLU A 10 3.03 -35.20 55.03
N GLU A 11 2.30 -36.26 54.69
CA GLU A 11 1.25 -36.37 53.70
C GLU A 11 -0.09 -36.01 54.38
N VAL A 12 -0.81 -35.00 53.90
CA VAL A 12 -2.24 -34.81 54.23
C VAL A 12 -3.02 -34.36 52.99
N THR A 13 -4.06 -35.14 52.74
CA THR A 13 -5.09 -35.05 51.70
C THR A 13 -6.02 -33.84 51.89
N ALA A 14 -6.47 -33.22 50.79
CA ALA A 14 -7.73 -32.47 50.77
C ALA A 14 -8.29 -32.32 49.35
N ASP A 15 -9.43 -32.97 49.15
CA ASP A 15 -10.43 -32.77 48.09
C ASP A 15 -10.81 -31.28 47.90
N ALA A 16 -10.87 -30.82 46.64
CA ALA A 16 -11.66 -29.65 46.28
C ALA A 16 -12.18 -29.78 44.83
N LYS A 17 -13.44 -30.23 44.74
CA LYS A 17 -14.31 -30.22 43.56
C LYS A 17 -14.28 -28.88 42.82
N ALA A 18 -13.95 -28.93 41.53
CA ALA A 18 -14.24 -27.87 40.58
C ALA A 18 -15.77 -27.73 40.37
N PRO A 19 -16.35 -26.51 40.44
CA PRO A 19 -17.73 -26.28 40.07
C PRO A 19 -17.87 -26.20 38.54
N ARG A 20 -18.71 -27.08 38.03
CA ARG A 20 -19.21 -27.16 36.66
C ARG A 20 -20.20 -26.00 36.44
N LEU A 21 -19.87 -25.05 35.58
CA LEU A 21 -20.80 -24.01 35.13
C LEU A 21 -21.52 -24.49 33.86
N GLU A 22 -22.85 -24.60 33.99
CA GLU A 22 -23.83 -24.88 32.95
C GLU A 22 -23.88 -23.73 31.91
N PRO A 23 -24.22 -24.03 30.64
CA PRO A 23 -24.33 -23.01 29.60
C PRO A 23 -25.66 -22.25 29.70
N ALA A 24 -25.58 -20.92 29.79
CA ALA A 24 -26.75 -20.05 29.68
C ALA A 24 -27.14 -19.87 28.21
N SER A 25 -28.42 -20.10 27.95
CA SER A 25 -29.15 -19.89 26.71
C SER A 25 -29.56 -18.42 26.55
N GLU A 26 -29.11 -17.75 25.50
CA GLU A 26 -29.68 -16.45 25.10
C GLU A 26 -29.86 -16.35 23.57
N GLN A 27 -31.13 -16.51 23.20
CA GLN A 27 -31.94 -15.77 22.22
C GLN A 27 -31.26 -15.16 20.99
N VAL A 28 -31.63 -15.73 19.84
CA VAL A 28 -31.44 -15.21 18.49
C VAL A 28 -32.35 -13.99 18.29
N GLY A 29 -31.75 -12.80 18.18
CA GLY A 29 -32.38 -11.60 17.66
C GLY A 29 -32.13 -11.47 16.15
N GLU A 30 -33.19 -11.50 15.35
CA GLU A 30 -33.16 -11.23 13.92
C GLU A 30 -32.68 -9.79 13.64
N ALA A 31 -31.54 -9.64 12.98
CA ALA A 31 -31.10 -8.35 12.45
C ALA A 31 -31.56 -8.21 11.00
N GLN A 32 -32.55 -7.35 10.79
CA GLN A 32 -33.01 -6.90 9.47
C GLN A 32 -31.88 -6.19 8.71
N VAL A 33 -31.62 -6.66 7.49
CA VAL A 33 -30.73 -6.02 6.52
C VAL A 33 -31.41 -4.78 5.96
N VAL A 34 -31.01 -3.60 6.43
CA VAL A 34 -31.35 -2.33 5.78
C VAL A 34 -30.35 -2.08 4.66
N GLN A 35 -30.85 -2.05 3.42
CA GLN A 35 -30.10 -1.62 2.24
C GLN A 35 -30.01 -0.08 2.27
N GLU A 36 -28.84 0.46 2.57
CA GLU A 36 -28.55 1.88 2.30
C GLU A 36 -27.88 2.02 0.93
N LYS A 37 -28.50 2.87 0.10
CA LYS A 37 -27.99 3.30 -1.20
C LYS A 37 -26.95 4.40 -0.95
N ASP A 38 -25.67 4.09 -1.13
CA ASP A 38 -24.63 5.12 -1.18
C ASP A 38 -24.63 5.79 -2.56
N THR A 39 -25.02 7.06 -2.55
CA THR A 39 -24.89 8.02 -3.65
C THR A 39 -23.42 8.37 -3.91
N GLN A 40 -23.06 8.39 -5.19
CA GLN A 40 -21.77 8.83 -5.70
C GLN A 40 -21.63 10.35 -5.52
N ASP A 41 -20.67 10.79 -4.71
CA ASP A 41 -20.21 12.19 -4.75
C ASP A 41 -18.99 12.33 -5.66
N ASN A 42 -19.23 13.02 -6.77
CA ASN A 42 -18.27 13.45 -7.75
C ASN A 42 -18.34 14.99 -7.72
N GLN A 43 -17.43 15.64 -6.99
CA GLN A 43 -17.38 17.11 -6.92
C GLN A 43 -16.31 17.62 -7.90
N ALA A 44 -16.80 18.23 -8.99
CA ALA A 44 -16.12 19.27 -9.74
C ALA A 44 -16.90 20.57 -9.51
N GLU A 45 -16.22 21.62 -9.07
CA GLU A 45 -16.80 22.91 -8.73
C GLU A 45 -17.33 23.65 -9.97
N LYS A 46 -18.49 24.31 -9.78
CA LYS A 46 -19.25 25.10 -10.76
C LYS A 46 -18.83 26.58 -10.73
N ALA A 47 -18.98 27.22 -11.89
CA ALA A 47 -19.22 28.66 -12.00
C ALA A 47 -20.67 28.91 -12.48
N GLY A 48 -21.33 29.90 -11.87
CA GLY A 48 -22.41 30.71 -12.49
C GLY A 48 -23.84 30.20 -12.43
N THR A 49 -24.63 30.73 -11.49
CA THR A 49 -26.09 30.55 -11.34
C THR A 49 -26.84 31.71 -12.00
N ILE A 50 -27.90 31.43 -12.78
CA ILE A 50 -29.07 32.30 -12.92
C ILE A 50 -30.32 31.40 -12.82
N ALA A 51 -31.30 31.87 -12.07
CA ALA A 51 -32.49 31.18 -11.57
C ALA A 51 -33.64 31.12 -12.57
N GLU A 52 -34.49 30.10 -12.46
CA GLU A 52 -35.95 30.21 -12.63
C GLU A 52 -36.67 28.99 -12.01
N GLU A 53 -37.88 29.26 -11.49
CA GLU A 53 -38.68 28.45 -10.57
C GLU A 53 -39.80 27.65 -11.31
N PRO A 54 -40.73 26.93 -10.64
CA PRO A 54 -40.92 25.48 -10.83
C PRO A 54 -42.15 25.11 -11.69
N THR A 55 -42.09 23.97 -12.39
CA THR A 55 -43.34 23.33 -12.90
C THR A 55 -43.37 21.81 -12.80
N GLN A 56 -44.60 21.35 -12.60
CA GLN A 56 -45.12 20.08 -12.11
C GLN A 56 -44.68 18.78 -12.82
N LYS A 57 -44.74 17.70 -12.02
CA LYS A 57 -44.62 16.28 -12.40
C LYS A 57 -45.63 15.88 -13.48
N THR A 58 -45.13 15.25 -14.54
CA THR A 58 -45.86 14.26 -15.34
C THR A 58 -44.86 13.28 -15.97
N GLN A 59 -45.04 11.98 -15.73
CA GLN A 59 -44.38 10.93 -16.50
C GLN A 59 -44.88 10.97 -17.95
N PRO A 60 -44.07 10.56 -18.93
CA PRO A 60 -44.66 9.98 -20.12
C PRO A 60 -44.08 8.62 -20.51
N GLU A 61 -44.98 7.87 -21.12
CA GLU A 61 -44.88 6.54 -21.69
C GLU A 61 -43.88 6.43 -22.84
N SER A 62 -43.52 5.17 -23.06
CA SER A 62 -42.82 4.65 -24.23
C SER A 62 -43.45 5.13 -25.54
N THR A 63 -42.66 5.78 -26.37
CA THR A 63 -42.92 5.94 -27.81
C THR A 63 -41.88 5.16 -28.60
N GLN A 64 -42.37 4.28 -29.46
CA GLN A 64 -41.63 3.62 -30.51
C GLN A 64 -41.24 4.69 -31.53
N ASP A 65 -39.95 4.77 -31.85
CA ASP A 65 -39.47 5.63 -32.93
C ASP A 65 -38.78 4.75 -33.98
N GLU A 66 -39.48 4.56 -35.09
CA GLU A 66 -38.94 3.96 -36.31
C GLU A 66 -38.03 4.97 -37.00
N SER A 67 -36.71 4.75 -36.96
CA SER A 67 -35.79 5.41 -37.89
C SER A 67 -35.16 4.38 -38.82
N HIS A 68 -35.62 4.42 -40.07
CA HIS A 68 -34.99 3.79 -41.21
C HIS A 68 -33.62 4.45 -41.48
N GLY A 69 -32.56 3.79 -41.03
CA GLY A 69 -31.18 4.05 -41.42
C GLY A 69 -30.56 2.77 -42.02
N ALA A 70 -30.12 2.86 -43.27
CA ALA A 70 -29.68 1.75 -44.10
C ALA A 70 -28.63 0.84 -43.43
N LYS A 71 -28.98 -0.44 -43.25
CA LYS A 71 -28.04 -1.51 -42.93
C LYS A 71 -27.29 -1.91 -44.19
N ALA A 72 -26.03 -1.51 -44.30
CA ALA A 72 -25.06 -2.29 -45.07
C ALA A 72 -24.78 -3.57 -44.27
N SER A 73 -25.30 -4.68 -44.78
CA SER A 73 -25.11 -6.02 -44.23
C SER A 73 -23.67 -6.49 -44.43
N ALA A 74 -22.86 -6.44 -43.37
CA ALA A 74 -21.68 -7.29 -43.26
C ALA A 74 -22.12 -8.67 -42.76
N GLU A 75 -21.90 -9.67 -43.60
CA GLU A 75 -22.26 -11.06 -43.37
C GLU A 75 -21.54 -11.65 -42.14
N GLY A 76 -22.33 -12.07 -41.13
CA GLY A 76 -22.32 -13.46 -40.68
C GLY A 76 -21.04 -14.09 -40.12
N GLN A 77 -20.13 -13.38 -39.48
CA GLN A 77 -19.23 -14.04 -38.51
C GLN A 77 -19.95 -14.17 -37.16
N GLY A 78 -20.27 -15.40 -36.75
CA GLY A 78 -20.98 -15.69 -35.50
C GLY A 78 -20.34 -14.94 -34.33
N ARG A 79 -21.09 -14.04 -33.69
CA ARG A 79 -20.57 -13.18 -32.63
C ARG A 79 -20.04 -14.02 -31.47
N GLN A 80 -18.72 -14.14 -31.36
CA GLN A 80 -18.09 -14.94 -30.31
C GLN A 80 -18.53 -14.47 -28.92
N ALA A 81 -18.85 -15.45 -28.08
CA ALA A 81 -19.54 -15.18 -26.85
C ALA A 81 -18.57 -14.72 -25.76
N LYS A 82 -18.70 -13.46 -25.33
CA LYS A 82 -17.87 -12.89 -24.25
C LYS A 82 -18.09 -13.65 -22.93
N ARG A 83 -17.03 -13.77 -22.14
CA ARG A 83 -17.03 -14.40 -20.82
C ARG A 83 -16.40 -13.47 -19.80
N LYS A 84 -16.97 -13.43 -18.60
CA LYS A 84 -16.36 -12.71 -17.48
C LYS A 84 -15.21 -13.54 -16.92
N VAL A 85 -14.03 -12.95 -16.88
CA VAL A 85 -12.80 -13.60 -16.41
C VAL A 85 -12.13 -12.77 -15.34
N ALA A 86 -11.44 -13.45 -14.44
CA ALA A 86 -10.41 -12.91 -13.58
C ALA A 86 -9.06 -13.09 -14.29
N ILE A 87 -8.26 -12.03 -14.33
CA ILE A 87 -6.98 -11.95 -15.03
C ILE A 87 -5.92 -11.71 -13.95
N PHE A 88 -5.03 -12.67 -13.79
CA PHE A 88 -3.95 -12.67 -12.80
C PHE A 88 -2.72 -12.09 -13.46
N PHE A 89 -2.11 -11.07 -12.87
CA PHE A 89 -0.99 -10.38 -13.50
C PHE A 89 -0.03 -9.76 -12.48
N GLY A 90 1.20 -9.51 -12.90
CA GLY A 90 2.23 -8.80 -12.16
C GLY A 90 2.93 -7.77 -13.04
N TYR A 91 3.56 -6.79 -12.43
CA TYR A 91 4.27 -5.73 -13.12
C TYR A 91 5.30 -5.02 -12.23
N CYS A 92 6.33 -4.47 -12.88
CA CYS A 92 7.20 -3.46 -12.29
C CYS A 92 6.61 -2.06 -12.56
N GLY A 93 6.39 -1.27 -11.51
CA GLY A 93 5.74 0.04 -11.62
C GLY A 93 6.64 1.16 -12.17
N SER A 94 7.94 0.93 -12.35
CA SER A 94 8.88 1.91 -12.91
C SER A 94 8.43 2.39 -14.29
N GLY A 95 8.38 3.71 -14.48
CA GLY A 95 7.92 4.33 -15.73
C GLY A 95 6.40 4.44 -15.90
N TYR A 96 5.59 3.93 -14.95
CA TYR A 96 4.13 4.01 -15.00
C TYR A 96 3.55 5.01 -13.99
N SER A 97 2.47 5.68 -14.37
CA SER A 97 1.72 6.60 -13.49
C SER A 97 0.68 5.90 -12.62
N GLY A 98 0.98 4.67 -12.22
CA GLY A 98 0.10 3.78 -11.44
C GLY A 98 -0.66 2.77 -12.29
N LEU A 99 -1.53 2.00 -11.65
CA LEU A 99 -2.30 0.94 -12.31
C LEU A 99 -3.43 1.48 -13.18
N GLN A 100 -4.25 2.37 -12.62
CA GLN A 100 -5.53 2.77 -13.21
C GLN A 100 -5.34 3.67 -14.43
N ILE A 101 -6.07 3.39 -15.51
CA ILE A 101 -6.14 4.26 -16.70
C ILE A 101 -6.55 5.68 -16.29
N ASN A 102 -5.69 6.64 -16.64
CA ASN A 102 -5.91 8.08 -16.53
C ASN A 102 -5.52 8.75 -17.85
N PRO A 103 -6.23 9.82 -18.28
CA PRO A 103 -5.92 10.50 -19.54
C PRO A 103 -4.50 11.04 -19.61
N GLY A 104 -3.86 10.92 -20.77
CA GLY A 104 -2.57 11.56 -21.08
C GLY A 104 -1.34 10.92 -20.43
N VAL A 105 -1.48 9.80 -19.70
CA VAL A 105 -0.35 9.15 -19.01
C VAL A 105 -0.33 7.64 -19.24
N LYS A 106 0.87 7.06 -19.28
CA LYS A 106 1.06 5.62 -19.39
C LYS A 106 0.69 4.93 -18.06
N THR A 107 -0.13 3.88 -18.14
CA THR A 107 -0.66 3.13 -16.98
C THR A 107 -0.67 1.64 -17.28
N ILE A 108 -0.57 0.81 -16.25
CA ILE A 108 -0.47 -0.65 -16.42
C ILE A 108 -1.75 -1.22 -17.05
N GLU A 109 -2.92 -0.78 -16.62
CA GLU A 109 -4.17 -1.20 -17.25
C GLU A 109 -4.32 -0.71 -18.68
N GLY A 110 -3.74 0.45 -19.02
CA GLY A 110 -3.73 0.94 -20.39
C GLY A 110 -3.02 -0.05 -21.31
N ASP A 111 -1.81 -0.46 -20.94
CA ASP A 111 -1.03 -1.44 -21.70
C ASP A 111 -1.74 -2.81 -21.77
N ILE A 112 -2.30 -3.29 -20.64
CA ILE A 112 -3.05 -4.56 -20.62
C ILE A 112 -4.31 -4.49 -21.49
N PHE A 113 -5.06 -3.39 -21.42
CA PHE A 113 -6.27 -3.21 -22.21
C PHE A 113 -5.96 -3.10 -23.70
N ASP A 114 -4.93 -2.34 -24.08
CA ASP A 114 -4.44 -2.25 -25.46
C ASP A 114 -4.01 -3.64 -25.99
N ALA A 115 -3.25 -4.40 -25.20
CA ALA A 115 -2.84 -5.75 -25.58
C ALA A 115 -4.03 -6.68 -25.81
N PHE A 116 -5.09 -6.61 -25.00
CA PHE A 116 -6.33 -7.36 -25.25
C PHE A 116 -7.10 -6.89 -26.49
N CYS A 117 -7.09 -5.60 -26.81
CA CYS A 117 -7.69 -5.08 -28.03
C CYS A 117 -6.94 -5.58 -29.26
N ARG A 118 -5.60 -5.47 -29.25
CA ARG A 118 -4.72 -5.96 -30.33
C ARG A 118 -4.77 -7.47 -30.51
N ALA A 119 -4.96 -8.23 -29.43
CA ALA A 119 -5.17 -9.67 -29.48
C ALA A 119 -6.55 -10.08 -30.03
N GLY A 120 -7.43 -9.11 -30.32
CA GLY A 120 -8.79 -9.37 -30.78
C GLY A 120 -9.74 -9.88 -29.68
N ALA A 121 -9.32 -9.90 -28.41
CA ALA A 121 -10.16 -10.35 -27.29
C ALA A 121 -11.26 -9.34 -26.92
N VAL A 122 -11.09 -8.08 -27.36
CA VAL A 122 -12.06 -6.99 -27.23
C VAL A 122 -12.44 -6.53 -28.63
N SER A 123 -13.74 -6.51 -28.95
CA SER A 123 -14.21 -6.03 -30.27
C SER A 123 -13.99 -4.52 -30.41
N GLU A 124 -13.83 -4.04 -31.64
CA GLU A 124 -13.55 -2.64 -31.98
C GLU A 124 -14.52 -1.65 -31.30
N ASP A 125 -15.84 -1.93 -31.34
CA ASP A 125 -16.86 -1.12 -30.67
C ASP A 125 -16.65 -0.95 -29.15
N ASN A 126 -15.96 -1.89 -28.52
CA ASN A 126 -15.69 -1.90 -27.08
C ASN A 126 -14.27 -1.44 -26.73
N ALA A 127 -13.36 -1.40 -27.71
CA ALA A 127 -11.99 -0.94 -27.53
C ALA A 127 -11.91 0.56 -27.17
N VAL A 128 -12.95 1.34 -27.51
CA VAL A 128 -13.02 2.78 -27.18
C VAL A 128 -13.16 3.07 -25.67
N ASN A 129 -13.66 2.12 -24.87
CA ASN A 129 -13.95 2.37 -23.46
C ASN A 129 -13.86 1.09 -22.61
N PRO A 130 -12.90 1.00 -21.67
CA PRO A 130 -12.76 -0.13 -20.75
C PRO A 130 -14.01 -0.46 -19.92
N ASN A 131 -14.90 0.51 -19.69
CA ASN A 131 -16.15 0.28 -18.98
C ASN A 131 -17.11 -0.63 -19.77
N LYS A 132 -17.02 -0.64 -21.11
CA LYS A 132 -17.86 -1.51 -21.96
C LYS A 132 -17.54 -2.99 -21.77
N ILE A 133 -16.32 -3.33 -21.34
CA ILE A 133 -15.93 -4.69 -20.96
C ILE A 133 -16.01 -4.94 -19.45
N GLN A 134 -16.56 -3.98 -18.68
CA GLN A 134 -16.63 -4.05 -17.22
C GLN A 134 -15.25 -4.28 -16.57
N LEU A 135 -14.22 -3.56 -17.04
CA LEU A 135 -12.89 -3.64 -16.46
C LEU A 135 -12.90 -3.17 -14.99
N GLN A 136 -12.51 -4.04 -14.07
CA GLN A 136 -12.37 -3.74 -12.64
C GLN A 136 -11.05 -4.29 -12.11
N ARG A 137 -10.61 -3.78 -10.95
CA ARG A 137 -9.33 -4.10 -10.31
C ARG A 137 -9.50 -4.42 -8.84
N ALA A 138 -8.67 -5.33 -8.31
CA ALA A 138 -8.70 -5.70 -6.89
C ALA A 138 -8.01 -4.68 -5.98
N ALA A 139 -6.89 -4.14 -6.43
CA ALA A 139 -6.10 -3.15 -5.72
C ALA A 139 -5.61 -2.07 -6.68
N ARG A 140 -5.76 -0.80 -6.29
CA ARG A 140 -5.11 0.33 -6.95
C ARG A 140 -3.73 0.50 -6.35
N THR A 141 -2.77 0.85 -7.19
CA THR A 141 -1.39 1.15 -6.81
C THR A 141 -1.03 2.54 -7.29
N ASP A 142 -0.28 3.27 -6.46
CA ASP A 142 0.20 4.61 -6.76
C ASP A 142 1.30 4.58 -7.83
N ARG A 143 1.66 5.74 -8.38
CA ARG A 143 2.79 5.90 -9.30
C ARG A 143 4.06 5.26 -8.74
N GLY A 144 4.73 4.45 -9.56
CA GLY A 144 5.98 3.77 -9.23
C GLY A 144 5.83 2.53 -8.32
N VAL A 145 4.64 2.21 -7.81
CA VAL A 145 4.44 1.03 -6.95
C VAL A 145 4.34 -0.24 -7.78
N HIS A 146 5.03 -1.30 -7.37
CA HIS A 146 5.11 -2.57 -8.10
C HIS A 146 4.00 -3.55 -7.67
N ALA A 147 3.79 -4.63 -8.42
CA ALA A 147 2.97 -5.75 -7.97
C ALA A 147 3.50 -7.09 -8.50
N ALA A 148 3.72 -8.07 -7.62
CA ALA A 148 3.96 -9.45 -8.02
C ALA A 148 2.66 -10.10 -8.54
N GLY A 149 1.56 -9.84 -7.84
CA GLY A 149 0.24 -10.36 -8.13
C GLY A 149 -0.82 -9.30 -7.88
N ASN A 150 -1.61 -9.03 -8.90
CA ASN A 150 -2.83 -8.25 -8.83
C ASN A 150 -3.89 -8.94 -9.69
N LEU A 151 -5.14 -8.52 -9.56
CA LEU A 151 -6.27 -9.11 -10.26
C LEU A 151 -7.10 -8.05 -10.97
N LEU A 152 -7.27 -8.22 -12.28
CA LEU A 152 -8.29 -7.52 -13.06
C LEU A 152 -9.47 -8.45 -13.31
N THR A 153 -10.63 -7.87 -13.55
CA THR A 153 -11.77 -8.61 -14.13
C THR A 153 -12.29 -7.89 -15.34
N ALA A 154 -12.61 -8.62 -16.39
CA ALA A 154 -13.17 -8.08 -17.63
C ALA A 154 -14.03 -9.12 -18.35
N LYS A 155 -14.84 -8.65 -19.32
CA LYS A 155 -15.57 -9.49 -20.27
C LYS A 155 -14.80 -9.58 -21.58
N LEU A 156 -14.22 -10.73 -21.86
CA LEU A 156 -13.35 -10.97 -23.01
C LEU A 156 -13.88 -12.09 -23.91
N MET A 157 -13.50 -12.05 -25.19
CA MET A 157 -13.57 -13.20 -26.09
C MET A 157 -12.32 -14.04 -25.85
N LEU A 158 -12.48 -15.30 -25.43
CA LEU A 158 -11.35 -16.13 -24.97
C LEU A 158 -10.63 -16.86 -26.10
N GLU A 159 -11.30 -17.00 -27.25
CA GLU A 159 -10.78 -17.67 -28.44
C GLU A 159 -10.88 -16.72 -29.66
N PRO A 160 -10.27 -15.52 -29.62
CA PRO A 160 -10.36 -14.60 -30.73
C PRO A 160 -9.71 -15.20 -32.00
N PRO A 161 -10.16 -14.82 -33.21
CA PRO A 161 -9.68 -15.39 -34.47
C PRO A 161 -8.18 -15.20 -34.72
N ALA A 162 -7.54 -14.26 -34.02
CA ALA A 162 -6.11 -13.98 -34.13
C ALA A 162 -5.21 -15.00 -33.42
N LEU A 163 -5.76 -15.92 -32.61
CA LEU A 163 -4.95 -16.95 -31.94
C LEU A 163 -4.53 -18.04 -32.92
N SER A 164 -3.27 -18.46 -32.78
CA SER A 164 -2.76 -19.64 -33.48
C SER A 164 -3.33 -20.92 -32.86
N GLU A 165 -3.41 -22.00 -33.63
CA GLU A 165 -3.88 -23.29 -33.12
C GLU A 165 -3.03 -23.75 -31.91
N GLY A 166 -3.69 -24.10 -30.81
CA GLY A 166 -3.03 -24.51 -29.56
C GLY A 166 -2.47 -23.37 -28.69
N GLN A 167 -2.46 -22.12 -29.17
CA GLN A 167 -1.98 -20.97 -28.40
C GLN A 167 -3.08 -20.43 -27.46
N THR A 168 -2.72 -20.20 -26.20
CA THR A 168 -3.64 -19.59 -25.25
C THR A 168 -3.69 -18.07 -25.40
N LEU A 169 -4.83 -17.45 -25.04
CA LEU A 169 -4.94 -15.99 -25.02
C LEU A 169 -3.90 -15.34 -24.08
N THR A 170 -3.56 -15.99 -22.98
CA THR A 170 -2.53 -15.53 -22.03
C THR A 170 -1.16 -15.43 -22.69
N GLU A 171 -0.73 -16.47 -23.41
CA GLU A 171 0.55 -16.48 -24.13
C GLU A 171 0.60 -15.41 -25.18
N TYR A 172 -0.45 -15.27 -26.00
CA TYR A 172 -0.48 -14.26 -27.05
C TYR A 172 -0.47 -12.83 -26.50
N VAL A 173 -1.27 -12.53 -25.47
CA VAL A 173 -1.28 -11.20 -24.85
C VAL A 173 0.10 -10.86 -24.25
N ASN A 174 0.80 -11.82 -23.67
CA ASN A 174 2.15 -11.60 -23.14
C ASN A 174 3.19 -11.26 -24.23
N THR A 175 3.01 -11.66 -25.50
CA THR A 175 3.91 -11.23 -26.59
C THR A 175 3.69 -9.77 -27.00
N LEU A 176 2.53 -9.21 -26.67
CA LEU A 176 2.15 -7.82 -26.96
C LEU A 176 2.49 -6.87 -25.80
N LEU A 177 2.79 -7.41 -24.62
CA LEU A 177 3.14 -6.68 -23.41
C LEU A 177 4.66 -6.52 -23.24
N PRO A 178 5.10 -5.40 -22.65
CA PRO A 178 6.51 -5.21 -22.31
C PRO A 178 6.97 -6.21 -21.24
N GLU A 179 8.27 -6.45 -21.14
CA GLU A 179 8.80 -7.55 -20.31
C GLU A 179 8.48 -7.43 -18.82
N ASN A 180 8.37 -6.20 -18.38
CA ASN A 180 8.07 -5.81 -17.02
C ASN A 180 6.57 -5.82 -16.68
N VAL A 181 5.70 -6.32 -17.56
CA VAL A 181 4.27 -6.58 -17.32
C VAL A 181 3.94 -8.00 -17.80
N ARG A 182 3.35 -8.81 -16.92
CA ARG A 182 3.09 -10.23 -17.20
C ARG A 182 1.70 -10.66 -16.73
N ILE A 183 0.97 -11.32 -17.61
CA ILE A 183 -0.26 -12.06 -17.27
C ILE A 183 0.14 -13.49 -16.88
N TRP A 184 -0.21 -13.89 -15.66
CA TRP A 184 0.04 -15.24 -15.14
C TRP A 184 -0.93 -16.25 -15.74
N GLY A 185 -2.21 -15.88 -15.80
CA GLY A 185 -3.29 -16.70 -16.31
C GLY A 185 -4.64 -16.00 -16.22
N MET A 186 -5.69 -16.69 -16.67
CA MET A 186 -7.06 -16.21 -16.63
C MET A 186 -7.99 -17.32 -16.18
N ARG A 187 -8.95 -17.01 -15.31
CA ARG A 187 -9.98 -17.96 -14.87
C ARG A 187 -11.36 -17.40 -15.14
N ARG A 188 -12.28 -18.24 -15.64
CA ARG A 188 -13.70 -17.85 -15.75
C ARG A 188 -14.26 -17.66 -14.35
N VAL A 189 -15.03 -16.59 -14.17
CA VAL A 189 -15.69 -16.27 -12.89
C VAL A 189 -17.20 -16.15 -13.05
N GLN A 190 -17.92 -16.02 -11.94
CA GLN A 190 -19.34 -15.69 -11.97
C GLN A 190 -19.55 -14.27 -12.51
N ASN A 191 -20.66 -14.03 -13.21
CA ASN A 191 -20.96 -12.70 -13.77
C ASN A 191 -21.04 -11.60 -12.70
N ALA A 192 -21.46 -11.96 -11.48
CA ALA A 192 -21.54 -11.06 -10.33
C ALA A 192 -20.19 -10.81 -9.62
N PHE A 193 -19.13 -11.55 -9.94
CA PHE A 193 -17.83 -11.37 -9.29
C PHE A 193 -17.27 -9.97 -9.57
N ASN A 194 -16.78 -9.29 -8.55
CA ASN A 194 -16.17 -7.98 -8.66
C ASN A 194 -14.87 -7.98 -7.87
N ALA A 195 -13.74 -7.79 -8.56
CA ALA A 195 -12.41 -7.91 -7.97
C ALA A 195 -12.21 -6.99 -6.75
N ARG A 196 -12.85 -5.82 -6.70
CA ARG A 196 -12.69 -4.87 -5.60
C ARG A 196 -13.46 -5.31 -4.36
N THR A 197 -14.75 -5.62 -4.54
CA THR A 197 -15.68 -5.89 -3.42
C THR A 197 -15.62 -7.33 -2.95
N SER A 198 -15.16 -8.26 -3.79
CA SER A 198 -14.94 -9.66 -3.41
C SER A 198 -13.57 -9.91 -2.77
N CYS A 199 -12.68 -8.92 -2.73
CA CYS A 199 -11.35 -9.06 -2.15
C CYS A 199 -11.38 -8.82 -0.63
N ASP A 200 -11.03 -9.85 0.13
CA ASP A 200 -11.12 -9.90 1.60
C ASP A 200 -9.90 -9.30 2.30
N SER A 201 -8.73 -9.42 1.69
CA SER A 201 -7.46 -8.89 2.22
C SER A 201 -6.41 -8.78 1.12
N ARG A 202 -5.37 -8.00 1.39
CA ARG A 202 -4.21 -7.84 0.50
C ARG A 202 -2.93 -8.09 1.30
N LEU A 203 -1.96 -8.73 0.65
CA LEU A 203 -0.61 -8.88 1.14
C LEU A 203 0.29 -7.90 0.38
N TYR A 204 0.90 -6.98 1.11
CA TYR A 204 1.94 -6.09 0.59
C TYR A 204 3.29 -6.44 1.21
N GLU A 205 4.34 -6.08 0.50
CA GLU A 205 5.72 -6.18 0.95
C GLU A 205 6.40 -4.82 0.71
N TYR A 206 7.19 -4.38 1.69
CA TYR A 206 7.97 -3.16 1.61
C TYR A 206 9.44 -3.50 1.86
N LEU A 207 10.27 -3.34 0.84
CA LEU A 207 11.73 -3.48 0.97
C LEU A 207 12.32 -2.19 1.51
N LEU A 208 13.13 -2.32 2.57
CA LEU A 208 13.68 -1.20 3.31
C LEU A 208 15.16 -1.45 3.59
N PRO A 209 16.09 -0.56 3.20
CA PRO A 209 17.47 -0.69 3.61
C PRO A 209 17.57 -0.36 5.10
N THR A 210 18.31 -1.16 5.88
CA THR A 210 18.30 -1.05 7.34
C THR A 210 18.89 0.26 7.84
N TYR A 211 19.81 0.88 7.09
CA TYR A 211 20.40 2.17 7.43
C TYR A 211 19.35 3.29 7.66
N VAL A 212 18.10 3.11 7.24
CA VAL A 212 17.01 4.04 7.61
C VAL A 212 16.77 4.15 9.09
N PHE A 213 17.21 3.17 9.88
CA PHE A 213 17.10 3.20 11.34
C PHE A 213 18.26 3.91 12.02
N LEU A 214 19.26 4.37 11.28
CA LEU A 214 20.33 5.20 11.84
C LEU A 214 19.76 6.49 12.44
N PRO A 215 20.26 6.91 13.63
CA PRO A 215 19.82 8.16 14.22
C PRO A 215 20.18 9.36 13.34
N PRO A 216 19.52 10.51 13.54
CA PRO A 216 19.76 11.72 12.75
C PRO A 216 21.23 12.14 12.78
N LYS A 217 21.71 12.67 11.65
CA LYS A 217 23.08 13.19 11.58
C LYS A 217 23.29 14.29 12.63
N PRO A 218 24.42 14.31 13.37
CA PRO A 218 24.67 15.34 14.36
C PRO A 218 24.51 16.76 13.80
N TYR A 219 23.98 17.65 14.63
CA TYR A 219 23.66 19.06 14.31
C TYR A 219 22.61 19.30 13.22
N SER A 220 22.02 18.25 12.64
CA SER A 220 20.79 18.40 11.86
C SER A 220 19.66 18.98 12.73
N SER A 221 18.63 19.54 12.09
CA SER A 221 17.46 20.12 12.77
C SER A 221 16.81 19.10 13.71
N MET A 222 16.65 17.85 13.26
CA MET A 222 16.12 16.77 14.08
C MET A 222 17.04 16.39 15.24
N TRP A 223 18.37 16.34 15.03
CA TRP A 223 19.31 16.06 16.12
C TRP A 223 19.28 17.15 17.20
N LYS A 224 19.22 18.44 16.79
CA LYS A 224 19.10 19.59 17.71
C LYS A 224 17.82 19.52 18.53
N MET A 225 16.70 19.17 17.88
CA MET A 225 15.42 18.93 18.54
C MET A 225 15.53 17.80 19.58
N LEU A 226 16.10 16.65 19.21
CA LEU A 226 16.25 15.51 20.12
C LEU A 226 17.17 15.85 21.30
N ARG A 227 18.25 16.58 21.06
CA ARG A 227 19.10 17.12 22.13
C ARG A 227 18.28 17.95 23.10
N ARG A 228 17.54 18.95 22.60
CA ARG A 228 16.69 19.80 23.46
C ARG A 228 15.68 19.00 24.28
N LEU A 229 15.04 17.98 23.67
CA LEU A 229 14.08 17.13 24.37
C LEU A 229 14.70 16.25 25.47
N ASN A 230 15.98 15.88 25.35
CA ASN A 230 16.64 15.00 26.31
C ASN A 230 17.47 15.74 27.36
N VAL A 231 18.07 16.89 27.01
CA VAL A 231 18.98 17.64 27.91
C VAL A 231 18.49 19.05 28.24
N GLY A 232 17.33 19.48 27.72
CA GLY A 232 16.74 20.79 28.01
C GLY A 232 17.38 21.98 27.28
N GLU A 233 18.41 21.74 26.46
CA GLU A 233 19.17 22.77 25.75
C GLU A 233 19.25 22.44 24.27
N GLU A 234 18.96 23.44 23.42
CA GLU A 234 19.32 23.37 22.01
C GLU A 234 20.81 23.64 21.89
N SER A 235 21.56 22.90 21.06
CA SER A 235 23.00 23.10 20.96
C SER A 235 23.28 24.56 20.63
N SER A 236 23.96 25.29 21.52
CA SER A 236 24.65 26.51 21.15
C SER A 236 25.73 26.16 20.13
N ASN A 237 26.20 27.14 19.37
CA ASN A 237 27.16 26.99 18.28
C ASN A 237 28.57 26.63 18.81
N THR A 238 28.68 25.58 19.62
CA THR A 238 29.90 25.07 20.23
C THR A 238 30.51 24.03 19.30
N ASP A 239 31.74 24.26 18.84
CA ASP A 239 32.57 23.38 18.02
C ASP A 239 32.92 22.02 18.69
N VAL A 240 32.26 21.67 19.80
CA VAL A 240 32.51 20.43 20.54
C VAL A 240 31.71 19.31 19.89
N ALA A 241 32.41 18.32 19.36
CA ALA A 241 31.79 17.17 18.72
C ALA A 241 30.91 16.36 19.71
N PRO A 242 29.87 15.65 19.24
CA PRO A 242 28.93 14.95 20.13
C PRO A 242 29.59 13.93 21.07
N TRP A 243 30.70 13.33 20.66
CA TRP A 243 31.43 12.34 21.46
C TRP A 243 32.34 12.97 22.52
N ASP A 244 32.61 14.28 22.44
CA ASP A 244 33.38 15.05 23.43
C ASP A 244 32.46 15.83 24.39
N ASP A 245 31.16 15.86 24.12
CA ASP A 245 30.17 16.59 24.91
C ASP A 245 29.58 15.70 26.02
N GLU A 246 29.91 16.03 27.27
CA GLU A 246 29.50 15.27 28.45
C GLU A 246 27.98 15.16 28.64
N LYS A 247 27.20 16.10 28.10
CA LYS A 247 25.73 16.08 28.24
C LYS A 247 25.06 15.05 27.33
N VAL A 248 25.69 14.72 26.19
CA VAL A 248 25.09 13.83 25.18
C VAL A 248 25.89 12.55 24.93
N ARG A 249 27.12 12.43 25.45
CA ARG A 249 27.99 11.27 25.22
C ARG A 249 27.36 9.94 25.63
N ASP A 250 26.52 9.94 26.67
CA ASP A 250 25.87 8.75 27.23
C ASP A 250 24.47 8.50 26.66
N ILE A 251 24.04 9.29 25.68
CA ILE A 251 22.72 9.18 25.04
C ILE A 251 22.91 8.53 23.65
N PRO A 252 22.62 7.22 23.47
CA PRO A 252 23.03 6.46 22.28
C PRO A 252 22.51 7.04 20.95
N MET A 253 21.30 7.61 20.93
CA MET A 253 20.74 8.23 19.73
C MET A 253 21.41 9.57 19.37
N LEU A 254 22.02 10.28 20.33
CA LEU A 254 22.72 11.54 20.09
C LEU A 254 24.23 11.33 19.88
N ASN A 255 24.79 10.24 20.39
CA ASN A 255 26.19 9.85 20.26
C ASN A 255 26.34 8.40 19.75
N HIS A 256 25.82 8.14 18.55
CA HIS A 256 25.82 6.81 17.97
C HIS A 256 27.20 6.43 17.38
N PRO A 257 27.69 5.17 17.57
CA PRO A 257 29.01 4.74 17.08
C PRO A 257 29.25 5.02 15.59
N PHE A 258 28.23 4.80 14.75
CA PHE A 258 28.28 5.12 13.32
C PHE A 258 28.74 6.56 13.04
N TRP A 259 28.14 7.55 13.71
CA TRP A 259 28.47 8.97 13.48
C TRP A 259 29.79 9.38 14.13
N ARG A 260 30.24 8.65 15.16
CA ARG A 260 31.57 8.84 15.74
C ARG A 260 32.68 8.42 14.77
N GLU A 261 32.49 7.29 14.09
CA GLU A 261 33.45 6.80 13.08
C GLU A 261 33.37 7.60 11.78
N GLN A 262 32.15 7.91 11.33
CA GLN A 262 31.95 8.64 10.08
C GLN A 262 32.30 10.12 10.21
N GLY A 263 32.06 10.73 11.37
CA GLY A 263 32.07 12.17 11.56
C GLY A 263 30.79 12.84 11.05
N TYR A 264 30.58 14.10 11.44
CA TYR A 264 29.39 14.88 11.08
C TYR A 264 29.65 15.92 9.98
N GLN A 265 30.91 16.17 9.61
CA GLN A 265 31.30 17.18 8.63
C GLN A 265 31.37 16.66 7.18
N LYS A 266 31.27 15.35 6.97
CA LYS A 266 31.38 14.75 5.64
C LYS A 266 30.16 15.06 4.77
N GLU A 267 30.37 15.03 3.46
CA GLU A 267 29.33 15.27 2.45
C GLU A 267 28.35 14.09 2.33
N PHE A 268 27.20 14.36 1.72
CA PHE A 268 26.14 13.35 1.55
C PHE A 268 26.62 12.08 0.85
N ALA A 269 27.49 12.20 -0.16
CA ALA A 269 28.01 11.07 -0.91
C ALA A 269 28.86 10.13 -0.04
N ASP A 270 29.77 10.69 0.77
CA ASP A 270 30.61 9.92 1.70
C ASP A 270 29.76 9.25 2.79
N ASP A 271 28.76 9.96 3.30
CA ASP A 271 27.79 9.40 4.25
C ASP A 271 27.02 8.23 3.64
N MET A 272 26.64 8.32 2.37
CA MET A 272 25.94 7.24 1.69
C MET A 272 26.82 5.99 1.59
N HIS A 273 28.10 6.12 1.24
CA HIS A 273 29.02 4.99 1.20
C HIS A 273 29.14 4.29 2.58
N ALA A 274 29.20 5.07 3.66
CA ALA A 274 29.23 4.52 5.02
C ALA A 274 27.89 3.86 5.40
N LYS A 275 26.76 4.51 5.12
CA LYS A 275 25.40 4.01 5.39
C LYS A 275 25.15 2.65 4.74
N ARG A 276 25.59 2.43 3.50
CA ARG A 276 25.44 1.13 2.82
C ARG A 276 26.10 0.01 3.63
N ARG A 277 27.28 0.25 4.20
CA ARG A 277 28.02 -0.75 5.00
C ARG A 277 27.51 -0.93 6.43
N TRP A 278 26.61 -0.07 6.90
CA TRP A 278 26.06 -0.19 8.24
C TRP A 278 25.11 -1.39 8.36
N ARG A 279 25.08 -2.00 9.54
CA ARG A 279 24.25 -3.17 9.86
C ARG A 279 23.48 -2.89 11.14
N ILE A 280 22.18 -3.20 11.13
CA ILE A 280 21.33 -3.02 12.30
C ILE A 280 21.67 -4.06 13.37
N SER A 281 21.70 -3.66 14.65
CA SER A 281 21.91 -4.61 15.73
C SER A 281 20.69 -5.54 15.90
N PRO A 282 20.88 -6.78 16.41
CA PRO A 282 19.76 -7.64 16.76
C PRO A 282 18.78 -7.00 17.76
N GLU A 283 19.28 -6.19 18.71
CA GLU A 283 18.42 -5.50 19.67
C GLU A 283 17.59 -4.40 19.01
N GLU A 284 18.20 -3.60 18.13
CA GLU A 284 17.51 -2.56 17.37
C GLU A 284 16.44 -3.15 16.45
N LEU A 285 16.76 -4.25 15.76
CA LEU A 285 15.79 -4.96 14.92
C LEU A 285 14.65 -5.58 15.73
N ALA A 286 14.94 -6.15 16.90
CA ALA A 286 13.92 -6.67 17.80
C ALA A 286 12.96 -5.55 18.27
N ARG A 287 13.50 -4.37 18.57
CA ARG A 287 12.70 -3.19 18.89
C ARG A 287 11.84 -2.73 17.72
N VAL A 288 12.39 -2.65 16.51
CA VAL A 288 11.63 -2.32 15.29
C VAL A 288 10.47 -3.31 15.09
N ARG A 289 10.72 -4.62 15.28
CA ARG A 289 9.68 -5.66 15.22
C ARG A 289 8.59 -5.43 16.27
N ALA A 290 8.97 -5.13 17.52
CA ALA A 290 8.02 -4.86 18.60
C ALA A 290 7.16 -3.62 18.31
N VAL A 291 7.75 -2.53 17.82
CA VAL A 291 7.00 -1.32 17.39
C VAL A 291 6.02 -1.67 16.27
N PHE A 292 6.46 -2.46 15.28
CA PHE A 292 5.63 -2.80 14.13
C PHE A 292 4.44 -3.69 14.51
N ASP A 293 4.60 -4.57 15.51
CA ASP A 293 3.53 -5.45 15.96
C ASP A 293 2.37 -4.70 16.65
N VAL A 294 2.61 -3.50 17.19
CA VAL A 294 1.54 -2.64 17.78
C VAL A 294 0.46 -2.30 16.75
N TYR A 295 0.80 -2.29 15.45
CA TYR A 295 -0.18 -2.06 14.38
C TYR A 295 -1.13 -3.25 14.14
N THR A 296 -0.83 -4.44 14.66
CA THR A 296 -1.63 -5.66 14.47
C THR A 296 -3.01 -5.49 15.12
N GLY A 297 -4.05 -5.98 14.44
CA GLY A 297 -5.44 -5.89 14.90
C GLY A 297 -6.22 -4.70 14.34
N PRO A 298 -7.42 -4.43 14.89
CA PRO A 298 -8.29 -3.35 14.46
C PRO A 298 -7.91 -2.02 15.12
N HIS A 299 -7.58 -1.00 14.32
CA HIS A 299 -7.27 0.34 14.81
C HIS A 299 -7.87 1.43 13.93
N ASN A 300 -7.90 2.66 14.44
CA ASN A 300 -8.25 3.85 13.68
C ASN A 300 -7.00 4.45 13.03
N PHE A 301 -6.91 4.34 11.69
CA PHE A 301 -5.73 4.75 10.94
C PHE A 301 -5.85 6.18 10.33
N HIS A 302 -6.65 7.07 10.92
CA HIS A 302 -6.90 8.41 10.35
C HIS A 302 -5.62 9.24 10.13
N ASN A 303 -4.65 9.17 11.04
CA ASN A 303 -3.33 9.84 10.90
C ASN A 303 -2.47 9.23 9.78
N PHE A 304 -2.73 7.98 9.41
CA PHE A 304 -1.98 7.22 8.41
C PHE A 304 -2.52 7.43 7.00
N THR A 305 -3.44 8.38 6.78
CA THR A 305 -3.90 8.71 5.43
C THR A 305 -4.08 10.22 5.26
N VAL A 306 -4.70 10.64 4.16
CA VAL A 306 -5.04 12.03 3.86
C VAL A 306 -6.57 12.14 3.76
N GLY A 307 -7.12 13.30 4.16
CA GLY A 307 -8.56 13.57 4.03
C GLY A 307 -9.46 12.73 4.94
N LYS A 308 -8.92 12.10 5.99
CA LYS A 308 -9.71 11.38 7.00
C LYS A 308 -9.61 12.06 8.36
N GLU A 309 -10.73 12.06 9.05
CA GLU A 309 -10.86 12.54 10.43
C GLU A 309 -10.95 11.37 11.39
N PHE A 310 -10.65 11.61 12.67
CA PHE A 310 -10.72 10.58 13.70
C PHE A 310 -12.11 9.95 13.82
N ARG A 311 -13.18 10.72 13.65
CA ARG A 311 -14.56 10.20 13.76
C ARG A 311 -15.03 9.43 12.53
N ASP A 312 -14.28 9.46 11.43
CA ASP A 312 -14.65 8.74 10.21
C ASP A 312 -14.50 7.22 10.43
N ARG A 313 -15.63 6.50 10.43
CA ARG A 313 -15.64 5.03 10.57
C ARG A 313 -14.86 4.34 9.46
N SER A 314 -14.80 4.94 8.28
CA SER A 314 -14.00 4.43 7.16
C SER A 314 -12.50 4.64 7.36
N ALA A 315 -12.01 5.21 8.46
CA ALA A 315 -10.61 5.18 8.85
C ALA A 315 -10.21 3.92 9.64
N HIS A 316 -11.18 3.11 10.10
CA HIS A 316 -10.91 1.88 10.84
C HIS A 316 -10.44 0.78 9.90
N ARG A 317 -9.28 0.19 10.19
CA ARG A 317 -8.69 -0.89 9.38
C ARG A 317 -8.18 -1.99 10.27
N VAL A 318 -8.11 -3.19 9.71
CA VAL A 318 -7.65 -4.39 10.42
C VAL A 318 -6.39 -4.92 9.76
N MET A 319 -5.28 -4.86 10.50
CA MET A 319 -4.05 -5.54 10.13
C MET A 319 -4.13 -6.98 10.66
N LYS A 320 -4.15 -7.95 9.75
CA LYS A 320 -4.31 -9.38 10.09
C LYS A 320 -3.00 -9.98 10.59
N LYS A 321 -1.90 -9.72 9.87
CA LYS A 321 -0.57 -10.24 10.20
C LYS A 321 0.49 -9.29 9.66
N LEU A 322 1.44 -8.95 10.51
CA LEU A 322 2.56 -8.06 10.21
C LEU A 322 3.87 -8.79 10.55
N SER A 323 4.91 -8.60 9.75
CA SER A 323 6.22 -9.19 10.05
C SER A 323 7.36 -8.42 9.39
N VAL A 324 8.52 -8.38 10.06
CA VAL A 324 9.79 -7.88 9.49
C VAL A 324 10.76 -9.06 9.39
N SER A 325 11.29 -9.32 8.20
CA SER A 325 12.23 -10.42 7.96
C SER A 325 13.55 -10.23 8.71
N ASP A 326 14.39 -11.26 8.73
CA ASP A 326 15.81 -11.10 9.03
C ASP A 326 16.49 -10.29 7.91
N PRO A 327 17.59 -9.59 8.22
CA PRO A 327 18.30 -8.78 7.26
C PRO A 327 19.01 -9.65 6.21
N LYS A 328 19.10 -9.13 4.98
CA LYS A 328 19.88 -9.71 3.88
C LYS A 328 20.76 -8.64 3.25
N ILE A 329 22.02 -8.98 2.99
CA ILE A 329 22.96 -8.08 2.31
C ILE A 329 22.82 -8.25 0.78
N ILE A 330 22.64 -7.13 0.08
CA ILE A 330 22.51 -7.03 -1.37
C ILE A 330 23.27 -5.77 -1.81
N ASN A 331 24.25 -5.91 -2.71
CA ASN A 331 25.12 -4.81 -3.16
C ASN A 331 25.71 -3.98 -2.00
N ASP A 332 26.34 -4.67 -1.03
CA ASP A 332 26.87 -4.12 0.22
C ASP A 332 25.85 -3.46 1.15
N THR A 333 24.61 -3.25 0.74
CA THR A 333 23.53 -2.67 1.55
C THR A 333 22.76 -3.77 2.25
N GLU A 334 22.45 -3.57 3.53
CA GLU A 334 21.60 -4.50 4.27
C GLU A 334 20.13 -4.10 4.13
N TRP A 335 19.27 -5.07 3.85
CA TRP A 335 17.84 -4.89 3.56
C TRP A 335 16.98 -5.78 4.44
N VAL A 336 15.81 -5.29 4.80
CA VAL A 336 14.73 -6.07 5.42
C VAL A 336 13.45 -6.00 4.58
N SER A 337 12.68 -7.07 4.62
CA SER A 337 11.34 -7.16 4.03
C SER A 337 10.29 -6.97 5.12
N VAL A 338 9.46 -5.94 4.97
CA VAL A 338 8.33 -5.66 5.86
C VAL A 338 7.03 -6.09 5.18
N LYS A 339 6.37 -7.14 5.70
CA LYS A 339 5.15 -7.69 5.12
C LYS A 339 3.92 -7.21 5.87
N PHE A 340 2.90 -6.83 5.09
CA PHE A 340 1.62 -6.32 5.56
C PHE A 340 0.49 -7.19 5.03
N HIS A 341 -0.14 -8.00 5.88
CA HIS A 341 -1.40 -8.66 5.56
C HIS A 341 -2.53 -7.89 6.24
N GLY A 342 -3.33 -7.18 5.45
CA GLY A 342 -4.43 -6.35 5.96
C GLY A 342 -5.72 -6.59 5.20
N GLN A 343 -6.86 -6.38 5.86
CA GLN A 343 -8.18 -6.50 5.22
C GLN A 343 -8.35 -5.47 4.09
N SER A 344 -7.99 -4.22 4.36
CA SER A 344 -7.96 -3.14 3.37
C SER A 344 -6.96 -2.08 3.79
N PHE A 345 -6.56 -1.24 2.83
CA PHE A 345 -5.60 -0.17 3.04
C PHE A 345 -6.14 1.13 2.44
N MET A 346 -5.93 2.24 3.13
CA MET A 346 -6.21 3.59 2.63
C MET A 346 -5.06 4.14 1.81
N LEU A 347 -5.31 5.24 1.10
CA LEU A 347 -4.27 5.96 0.36
C LEU A 347 -3.10 6.31 1.30
N HIS A 348 -1.89 6.01 0.87
CA HIS A 348 -0.64 6.21 1.61
C HIS A 348 -0.47 5.46 2.96
N GLN A 349 -1.42 4.61 3.37
CA GLN A 349 -1.42 4.00 4.71
C GLN A 349 -0.12 3.27 5.04
N ILE A 350 0.30 2.33 4.19
CA ILE A 350 1.51 1.54 4.39
C ILE A 350 2.74 2.45 4.48
N ARG A 351 2.86 3.42 3.58
CA ARG A 351 4.00 4.34 3.51
C ARG A 351 4.08 5.25 4.74
N LYS A 352 2.94 5.65 5.31
CA LYS A 352 2.89 6.40 6.57
C LYS A 352 3.18 5.51 7.78
N MET A 353 2.72 4.27 7.80
CA MET A 353 3.09 3.30 8.86
C MET A 353 4.60 3.06 8.90
N ILE A 354 5.22 2.87 7.73
CA ILE A 354 6.69 2.79 7.60
C ILE A 354 7.35 4.10 8.06
N GLY A 355 6.81 5.26 7.68
CA GLY A 355 7.34 6.55 8.10
C GLY A 355 7.40 6.71 9.62
N LEU A 356 6.32 6.38 10.34
CA LEU A 356 6.32 6.43 11.81
C LEU A 356 7.20 5.34 12.44
N LEU A 357 7.23 4.13 11.86
CA LEU A 357 8.11 3.04 12.30
C LEU A 357 9.58 3.47 12.24
N VAL A 358 9.98 4.09 11.13
CA VAL A 358 11.34 4.62 10.95
C VAL A 358 11.63 5.73 11.95
N LEU A 359 10.73 6.70 12.13
CA LEU A 359 10.92 7.76 13.13
C LEU A 359 11.16 7.17 14.54
N ILE A 360 10.28 6.27 14.99
CA ILE A 360 10.40 5.63 16.31
C ILE A 360 11.70 4.82 16.41
N GLY A 361 12.11 4.13 15.35
CA GLY A 361 13.36 3.39 15.30
C GLY A 361 14.59 4.29 15.48
N ARG A 362 14.61 5.44 14.79
CA ARG A 362 15.75 6.38 14.77
C ARG A 362 15.88 7.25 16.01
N THR A 363 14.75 7.64 16.61
CA THR A 363 14.74 8.57 17.75
C THR A 363 14.60 7.87 19.10
N ASN A 364 14.56 6.54 19.11
CA ASN A 364 14.27 5.73 20.28
C ASN A 364 12.99 6.13 21.04
N ALA A 365 12.03 6.79 20.38
CA ALA A 365 10.78 7.22 21.00
C ALA A 365 9.94 6.01 21.49
N PRO A 366 9.15 6.12 22.56
CA PRO A 366 8.43 4.96 23.10
C PRO A 366 7.42 4.32 22.14
N LEU A 367 7.21 3.00 22.30
CA LEU A 367 6.22 2.24 21.51
C LEU A 367 4.78 2.77 21.68
N SER A 368 4.49 3.39 22.83
CA SER A 368 3.19 3.99 23.13
C SER A 368 2.78 5.05 22.09
N LEU A 369 3.74 5.65 21.39
CA LEU A 369 3.46 6.66 20.37
C LEU A 369 2.61 6.11 19.22
N VAL A 370 2.81 4.84 18.84
CA VAL A 370 1.96 4.19 17.82
C VAL A 370 0.51 4.13 18.31
N SER A 371 0.30 3.70 19.56
CA SER A 371 -1.04 3.65 20.18
C SER A 371 -1.67 5.04 20.29
N GLN A 372 -0.88 6.06 20.66
CA GLN A 372 -1.34 7.45 20.71
C GLN A 372 -1.76 7.95 19.32
N ALA A 373 -1.06 7.54 18.25
CA ALA A 373 -1.40 7.92 16.87
C ALA A 373 -2.74 7.33 16.38
N PHE A 374 -3.28 6.30 17.04
CA PHE A 374 -4.65 5.82 16.79
C PHE A 374 -5.71 6.65 17.51
N GLY A 375 -5.32 7.43 18.51
CA GLY A 375 -6.20 8.31 19.28
C GLY A 375 -6.68 9.54 18.50
N PRO A 376 -7.44 10.44 19.16
CA PRO A 376 -8.04 11.61 18.51
C PRO A 376 -7.03 12.70 18.10
N ALA A 377 -5.82 12.66 18.65
CA ALA A 377 -4.77 13.60 18.33
C ALA A 377 -4.37 13.47 16.86
N ARG A 378 -4.49 14.57 16.10
CA ARG A 378 -4.10 14.64 14.69
C ARG A 378 -2.63 15.04 14.59
N ILE A 379 -1.79 14.17 14.06
CA ILE A 379 -0.34 14.41 13.92
C ILE A 379 0.10 14.30 12.46
N HIS A 380 1.23 14.93 12.15
CA HIS A 380 1.87 14.72 10.86
C HIS A 380 2.72 13.45 10.88
N VAL A 381 2.29 12.44 10.12
CA VAL A 381 3.08 11.23 9.87
C VAL A 381 3.80 11.37 8.52
N PRO A 382 5.14 11.28 8.46
CA PRO A 382 5.87 11.35 7.21
C PRO A 382 5.51 10.17 6.31
N LYS A 383 5.53 10.42 5.00
CA LYS A 383 5.26 9.40 3.98
C LYS A 383 6.60 8.87 3.47
N ALA A 384 6.89 7.59 3.70
CA ALA A 384 8.06 6.93 3.14
C ALA A 384 8.03 6.92 1.59
N PRO A 385 9.15 6.69 0.90
CA PRO A 385 9.20 6.53 -0.56
C PRO A 385 8.22 5.47 -1.10
N GLY A 386 7.89 5.56 -2.39
CA GLY A 386 7.08 4.53 -3.06
C GLY A 386 7.90 3.32 -3.53
N LEU A 387 9.21 3.53 -3.71
CA LEU A 387 10.15 2.60 -4.34
C LEU A 387 10.10 1.20 -3.72
N GLY A 388 10.17 1.09 -2.39
CA GLY A 388 10.20 -0.22 -1.72
C GLY A 388 8.86 -0.97 -1.73
N LEU A 389 7.74 -0.34 -2.11
CA LEU A 389 6.41 -0.91 -1.95
C LEU A 389 6.01 -1.78 -3.14
N LEU A 390 5.60 -3.01 -2.87
CA LEU A 390 4.93 -3.88 -3.84
C LEU A 390 3.69 -4.56 -3.27
N LEU A 391 2.67 -4.75 -4.11
CA LEU A 391 1.58 -5.67 -3.83
C LEU A 391 2.03 -7.10 -4.13
N VAL A 392 1.98 -7.99 -3.15
CA VAL A 392 2.27 -9.42 -3.38
C VAL A 392 1.05 -10.08 -4.01
N GLU A 393 -0.11 -10.02 -3.36
CA GLU A 393 -1.35 -10.58 -3.90
C GLU A 393 -2.61 -10.11 -3.14
N PRO A 394 -3.76 -10.00 -3.81
CA PRO A 394 -5.08 -9.94 -3.19
C PRO A 394 -5.66 -11.34 -2.89
N HIS A 395 -6.41 -11.46 -1.78
CA HIS A 395 -7.06 -12.70 -1.34
C HIS A 395 -8.59 -12.64 -1.50
N PHE A 396 -9.18 -13.76 -1.90
CA PHE A 396 -10.61 -13.91 -2.22
C PHE A 396 -11.26 -15.11 -1.51
N GLY A 397 -10.82 -15.43 -0.29
CA GLY A 397 -11.31 -16.57 0.48
C GLY A 397 -12.84 -16.64 0.59
N GLY A 398 -13.50 -15.51 0.85
CA GLY A 398 -14.96 -15.44 0.94
C GLY A 398 -15.68 -15.77 -0.37
N TYR A 399 -15.09 -15.43 -1.51
CA TYR A 399 -15.58 -15.83 -2.82
C TYR A 399 -15.29 -17.31 -3.10
N ASN A 400 -14.10 -17.79 -2.76
CA ASN A 400 -13.67 -19.17 -3.03
C ASN A 400 -14.56 -20.19 -2.30
N VAL A 401 -14.97 -19.89 -1.06
CA VAL A 401 -15.96 -20.72 -0.33
C VAL A 401 -17.30 -20.79 -1.07
N LYS A 402 -17.79 -19.66 -1.60
CA LYS A 402 -19.04 -19.63 -2.37
C LYS A 402 -18.93 -20.43 -3.67
N VAL A 403 -17.78 -20.38 -4.32
CA VAL A 403 -17.50 -21.18 -5.53
C VAL A 403 -17.49 -22.67 -5.21
N ALA A 404 -16.80 -23.09 -4.16
CA ALA A 404 -16.75 -24.50 -3.74
C ALA A 404 -18.16 -25.05 -3.46
N ASN A 405 -18.94 -24.34 -2.63
CA ASN A 405 -20.32 -24.72 -2.31
C ASN A 405 -21.22 -24.82 -3.55
N ASN A 406 -21.03 -23.92 -4.53
CA ASN A 406 -21.78 -23.94 -5.77
C ASN A 406 -21.39 -25.14 -6.66
N ASN A 407 -20.10 -25.44 -6.75
CA ASN A 407 -19.60 -26.60 -7.51
C ASN A 407 -20.13 -27.91 -6.91
N GLU A 408 -20.07 -28.08 -5.58
CA GLU A 408 -20.63 -29.25 -4.89
C GLU A 408 -22.14 -29.40 -5.11
N ARG A 409 -22.88 -28.29 -5.21
CA ARG A 409 -24.31 -28.33 -5.53
C ARG A 409 -24.55 -28.82 -6.96
N ILE A 410 -23.72 -28.39 -7.91
CA ILE A 410 -23.78 -28.87 -9.31
C ILE A 410 -23.47 -30.37 -9.34
N ASP A 411 -22.43 -30.82 -8.62
CA ASP A 411 -22.06 -32.23 -8.54
C ASP A 411 -23.18 -33.11 -7.97
N ARG A 412 -23.80 -32.67 -6.88
CA ARG A 412 -24.95 -33.37 -6.29
C ARG A 412 -26.14 -33.43 -7.26
N MET A 413 -26.42 -32.34 -7.99
CA MET A 413 -27.49 -32.32 -8.99
C MET A 413 -27.22 -33.30 -10.14
N ILE A 414 -25.99 -33.35 -10.64
CA ILE A 414 -25.58 -34.28 -11.71
C ILE A 414 -25.73 -35.72 -11.20
N ALA A 415 -25.16 -36.03 -10.03
CA ALA A 415 -25.24 -37.36 -9.43
C ALA A 415 -26.68 -37.83 -9.21
N GLN A 416 -27.55 -36.96 -8.67
CA GLN A 416 -28.96 -37.28 -8.42
C GLN A 416 -29.75 -37.53 -9.72
N ARG A 417 -29.49 -36.75 -10.77
CA ARG A 417 -30.15 -36.94 -12.07
C ARG A 417 -29.67 -38.21 -12.76
N SER A 418 -28.36 -38.46 -12.74
CA SER A 418 -27.77 -39.69 -13.28
C SER A 418 -28.29 -40.93 -12.55
N SER A 419 -28.37 -40.92 -11.21
CA SER A 419 -28.91 -42.05 -10.43
C SER A 419 -30.41 -42.27 -10.66
N ALA A 420 -31.15 -41.21 -11.00
CA ALA A 420 -32.58 -41.27 -11.31
C ALA A 420 -32.88 -41.50 -12.80
N SER A 421 -31.87 -41.81 -13.63
CA SER A 421 -31.98 -41.93 -15.09
C SER A 421 -32.68 -40.73 -15.76
N LYS A 422 -32.54 -39.54 -15.18
CA LYS A 422 -33.06 -38.28 -15.72
C LYS A 422 -31.98 -37.58 -16.54
N PRO A 423 -32.34 -36.89 -17.65
CA PRO A 423 -31.37 -36.17 -18.46
C PRO A 423 -30.65 -35.07 -17.65
N VAL A 424 -29.32 -35.07 -17.73
CA VAL A 424 -28.46 -34.03 -17.18
C VAL A 424 -28.44 -32.85 -18.16
N PRO A 425 -28.52 -31.58 -17.70
CA PRO A 425 -28.39 -30.43 -18.58
C PRO A 425 -27.06 -30.48 -19.34
N GLU A 426 -27.11 -30.28 -20.65
CA GLU A 426 -26.01 -30.46 -21.61
C GLU A 426 -24.72 -29.70 -21.25
N ASN A 427 -24.82 -28.60 -20.49
CA ASN A 427 -23.69 -27.78 -20.03
C ASN A 427 -23.62 -27.63 -18.49
N ALA A 428 -24.12 -28.61 -17.73
CA ALA A 428 -24.12 -28.55 -16.26
C ALA A 428 -22.71 -28.34 -15.69
N GLU A 429 -21.71 -29.06 -16.20
CA GLU A 429 -20.32 -28.91 -15.78
C GLU A 429 -19.71 -27.55 -16.17
N GLY A 430 -20.12 -26.99 -17.31
CA GLY A 430 -19.73 -25.63 -17.72
C GLY A 430 -20.21 -24.52 -16.79
N GLY A 431 -21.08 -24.84 -15.81
CA GLY A 431 -21.48 -23.98 -14.71
C GLY A 431 -20.47 -23.89 -13.57
N LYS A 432 -19.56 -24.86 -13.43
CA LYS A 432 -18.53 -24.87 -12.40
C LYS A 432 -17.52 -23.76 -12.61
N ARG A 433 -16.94 -23.26 -11.52
CA ARG A 433 -15.90 -22.22 -11.55
C ARG A 433 -14.73 -22.64 -10.70
N GLU A 434 -13.55 -22.22 -11.09
CA GLU A 434 -12.37 -22.39 -10.27
C GLU A 434 -12.31 -21.31 -9.18
N PRO A 435 -11.67 -21.60 -8.04
CA PRO A 435 -11.35 -20.56 -7.07
C PRO A 435 -10.51 -19.46 -7.71
N VAL A 436 -10.43 -18.30 -7.05
CA VAL A 436 -9.54 -17.20 -7.43
C VAL A 436 -8.44 -17.13 -6.38
N ASP A 437 -7.29 -17.71 -6.71
CA ASP A 437 -6.09 -17.79 -5.90
C ASP A 437 -4.86 -17.79 -6.80
N PHE A 438 -3.69 -17.48 -6.23
CA PHE A 438 -2.44 -17.35 -6.98
C PHE A 438 -1.54 -18.59 -6.83
N HIS A 439 -2.04 -19.71 -6.27
CA HIS A 439 -1.19 -20.84 -5.86
C HIS A 439 -0.42 -21.43 -7.05
N GLU A 440 -1.08 -21.62 -8.18
CA GLU A 440 -0.46 -22.15 -9.41
C GLU A 440 0.58 -21.21 -10.05
N PHE A 441 0.59 -19.93 -9.65
CA PHE A 441 1.47 -18.91 -10.23
C PHE A 441 2.64 -18.53 -9.33
N GLN A 442 2.74 -19.07 -8.11
CA GLN A 442 3.71 -18.61 -7.10
C GLN A 442 5.15 -18.65 -7.57
N GLU A 443 5.58 -19.76 -8.19
CA GLU A 443 6.97 -19.88 -8.68
C GLU A 443 7.30 -18.81 -9.73
N ARG A 444 6.41 -18.62 -10.72
CA ARG A 444 6.56 -17.60 -11.76
C ARG A 444 6.54 -16.18 -11.17
N MET A 445 5.67 -15.94 -10.20
CA MET A 445 5.60 -14.67 -9.48
C MET A 445 6.89 -14.39 -8.70
N ASP A 446 7.45 -15.39 -8.01
CA ASP A 446 8.69 -15.24 -7.25
C ASP A 446 9.89 -14.99 -8.18
N THR A 447 10.01 -15.72 -9.30
CA THR A 447 11.04 -15.43 -10.32
C THR A 447 10.90 -14.01 -10.86
N PHE A 448 9.68 -13.56 -11.14
CA PHE A 448 9.42 -12.21 -11.62
C PHE A 448 9.73 -11.15 -10.56
N LYS A 449 9.40 -11.40 -9.29
CA LYS A 449 9.74 -10.52 -8.18
C LYS A 449 11.24 -10.30 -8.09
N GLN A 450 12.05 -11.37 -8.14
CA GLN A 450 13.51 -11.24 -8.11
C GLN A 450 14.00 -10.41 -9.31
N THR A 451 13.65 -10.84 -10.52
CA THR A 451 14.24 -10.33 -11.77
C THR A 451 13.80 -8.90 -12.13
N TYR A 452 12.53 -8.55 -11.92
CA TYR A 452 11.97 -7.28 -12.44
C TYR A 452 11.58 -6.29 -11.35
N ILE A 453 11.37 -6.74 -10.11
CA ILE A 453 10.92 -5.87 -9.01
C ILE A 453 12.08 -5.60 -8.04
N TYR A 454 12.67 -6.63 -7.46
CA TYR A 454 13.72 -6.47 -6.44
C TYR A 454 14.99 -5.90 -7.04
N ASP A 455 15.44 -6.44 -8.17
CA ASP A 455 16.60 -5.90 -8.88
C ASP A 455 16.39 -4.43 -9.26
N GLU A 456 15.19 -4.06 -9.70
CA GLU A 456 14.87 -2.67 -10.02
C GLU A 456 14.86 -1.76 -8.78
N ILE A 457 14.32 -2.24 -7.65
CA ILE A 457 14.33 -1.51 -6.38
C ILE A 457 15.77 -1.26 -5.91
N HIS A 458 16.60 -2.30 -5.88
CA HIS A 458 17.99 -2.19 -5.44
C HIS A 458 18.80 -1.30 -6.39
N ARG A 459 18.69 -1.52 -7.70
CA ARG A 459 19.38 -0.72 -8.72
C ARG A 459 18.99 0.75 -8.65
N THR A 460 17.71 1.04 -8.45
CA THR A 460 17.23 2.42 -8.34
C THR A 460 17.76 3.07 -7.07
N GLU A 461 17.71 2.37 -5.93
CA GLU A 461 18.26 2.89 -4.67
C GLU A 461 19.78 3.10 -4.76
N ASP A 462 20.51 2.19 -5.41
CA ASP A 462 21.95 2.32 -5.62
C ASP A 462 22.30 3.53 -6.50
N ALA A 463 21.47 3.83 -7.51
CA ALA A 463 21.69 4.95 -8.42
C ALA A 463 21.23 6.31 -7.87
N THR A 464 20.15 6.32 -7.10
CA THR A 464 19.43 7.56 -6.77
C THR A 464 19.36 7.86 -5.27
N ALA A 465 19.65 6.90 -4.40
CA ALA A 465 19.62 7.03 -2.95
C ALA A 465 18.29 7.62 -2.42
N GLU A 466 17.15 7.17 -2.94
CA GLU A 466 15.82 7.68 -2.60
C GLU A 466 15.54 7.61 -1.10
N PHE A 467 15.90 6.50 -0.46
CA PHE A 467 15.73 6.34 0.99
C PHE A 467 16.62 7.29 1.78
N ALA A 468 17.91 7.42 1.42
CA ALA A 468 18.81 8.33 2.11
C ALA A 468 18.46 9.81 1.89
N LYS A 469 18.01 10.20 0.69
CA LYS A 469 17.47 11.54 0.42
C LYS A 469 16.23 11.82 1.25
N TRP A 470 15.34 10.84 1.39
CA TRP A 470 14.18 10.94 2.27
C TRP A 470 14.57 11.09 3.75
N LEU A 471 15.56 10.34 4.24
CA LEU A 471 16.08 10.53 5.62
C LEU A 471 16.70 11.92 5.80
N ASN A 472 17.50 12.37 4.85
CA ASN A 472 18.10 13.69 4.90
C ASN A 472 17.02 14.77 4.95
N TYR A 473 15.96 14.63 4.13
CA TYR A 473 14.78 15.48 4.22
C TYR A 473 14.20 15.46 5.63
N LEU A 474 13.98 14.31 6.26
CA LEU A 474 13.48 14.25 7.65
C LEU A 474 14.40 14.97 8.64
N ASP A 475 15.72 14.82 8.48
CA ASP A 475 16.72 15.33 9.42
C ASP A 475 16.87 16.86 9.33
N VAL A 476 16.83 17.41 8.12
CA VAL A 476 16.96 18.85 7.88
C VAL A 476 15.63 19.59 7.90
N PHE A 477 14.50 18.87 7.85
CA PHE A 477 13.19 19.50 7.74
C PHE A 477 12.91 20.41 8.94
N VAL A 478 12.92 21.71 8.65
CA VAL A 478 12.49 22.78 9.55
C VAL A 478 11.10 23.19 9.08
N GLY A 479 10.06 22.59 9.63
CA GLY A 479 8.70 22.96 9.27
C GLY A 479 7.73 22.73 10.41
N PRO A 480 6.60 23.44 10.44
CA PRO A 480 5.71 23.55 11.60
C PRO A 480 5.07 22.25 12.14
N ASP A 481 5.33 21.12 11.49
CA ASP A 481 4.99 19.77 11.92
C ASP A 481 6.09 19.05 12.73
N LEU A 482 7.36 19.44 12.54
CA LEU A 482 8.58 18.83 13.12
C LEU A 482 9.53 19.87 13.77
N TYR A 483 9.38 21.16 13.46
CA TYR A 483 10.21 22.26 13.95
C TYR A 483 9.48 23.62 13.75
N VAL A 484 9.04 24.24 14.83
CA VAL A 484 8.78 25.70 14.86
C VAL A 484 9.86 26.32 15.76
N TYR A 485 10.34 27.51 15.38
CA TYR A 485 11.28 28.34 16.14
C TYR A 485 10.81 28.65 17.59
N ASP A 486 9.59 28.29 17.94
CA ASP A 486 9.00 28.35 19.27
C ASP A 486 8.29 27.01 19.57
N SER A 487 9.09 26.04 20.02
CA SER A 487 8.61 24.77 20.61
C SER A 487 7.84 23.85 19.62
N ARG A 488 7.54 22.60 19.98
CA ARG A 488 6.56 21.72 19.28
C ARG A 488 6.97 20.98 17.99
N SER A 489 7.87 20.01 18.15
CA SER A 489 7.61 18.65 17.66
C SER A 489 7.88 17.68 18.79
N GLU A 490 7.06 17.82 19.80
CA GLU A 490 7.21 17.10 21.05
C GLU A 490 6.55 15.72 21.00
N PHE A 491 5.95 15.25 19.89
CA PHE A 491 5.37 13.89 19.92
C PHE A 491 6.44 12.78 19.87
N LEU A 492 7.66 13.09 19.42
CA LEU A 492 8.83 12.19 19.49
C LEU A 492 9.56 12.30 20.84
N ASN A 493 8.87 12.77 21.88
CA ASN A 493 9.43 12.93 23.21
C ASN A 493 9.74 11.58 23.90
N PRO A 494 10.63 11.58 24.91
CA PRO A 494 10.92 10.40 25.70
C PRO A 494 9.71 9.85 26.48
N GLU A 495 8.69 10.67 26.75
CA GLU A 495 7.49 10.28 27.51
C GLU A 495 6.50 9.45 26.67
N GLY A 496 6.59 9.50 25.34
CA GLY A 496 5.72 8.75 24.42
C GLY A 496 4.27 9.22 24.40
N HIS A 497 4.03 10.51 24.71
CA HIS A 497 2.71 11.15 24.65
C HIS A 497 2.66 12.19 23.53
N ILE A 498 1.49 12.32 22.87
CA ILE A 498 1.27 13.40 21.90
C ILE A 498 0.81 14.65 22.66
N PRO A 499 1.62 15.70 22.74
CA PRO A 499 1.25 16.91 23.47
C PRO A 499 0.27 17.76 22.65
N PRO A 500 -0.55 18.63 23.31
CA PRO A 500 -1.55 19.48 22.65
C PRO A 500 -0.97 20.35 21.52
N CYS A 501 0.31 20.62 21.63
CA CYS A 501 1.10 21.49 20.80
C CYS A 501 1.38 20.88 19.40
N ALA A 502 1.42 19.55 19.33
CA ALA A 502 1.61 18.75 18.11
C ALA A 502 0.29 18.38 17.43
N ILE A 503 -0.86 18.69 18.06
CA ILE A 503 -2.19 18.40 17.52
C ILE A 503 -2.55 19.43 16.46
N LEU A 504 -2.78 18.98 15.23
CA LEU A 504 -3.27 19.80 14.11
C LEU A 504 -4.77 20.09 14.27
N ARG A 505 -5.20 21.34 14.11
CA ARG A 505 -6.63 21.69 14.08
C ARG A 505 -7.28 21.23 12.77
N LEU A 506 -8.60 21.06 12.79
CA LEU A 506 -9.35 20.69 11.59
C LEU A 506 -9.18 21.77 10.52
N GLY A 507 -8.81 21.39 9.29
CA GLY A 507 -8.54 22.32 8.19
C GLY A 507 -7.20 23.06 8.27
N GLU A 508 -6.46 22.95 9.38
CA GLU A 508 -5.12 23.53 9.51
C GLU A 508 -4.15 22.73 8.66
N GLN A 509 -3.75 23.31 7.53
CA GLN A 509 -2.55 22.89 6.81
C GLN A 509 -1.41 23.81 7.22
N ARG A 510 -0.49 23.26 8.00
CA ARG A 510 0.80 23.88 8.29
C ARG A 510 1.76 23.84 7.07
N ARG A 511 1.24 23.50 5.88
CA ARG A 511 1.97 23.29 4.62
C ARG A 511 1.33 24.09 3.51
N MET A 512 2.14 24.63 2.60
CA MET A 512 1.69 24.94 1.24
C MET A 512 1.50 23.62 0.47
N PRO A 513 0.46 23.48 -0.37
CA PRO A 513 0.23 22.29 -1.16
C PRO A 513 1.24 22.20 -2.33
N GLY A 514 2.22 21.30 -2.21
CA GLY A 514 3.15 20.93 -3.29
C GLY A 514 4.61 21.24 -3.00
N GLY A 515 5.49 20.25 -3.22
CA GLY A 515 6.92 20.46 -3.39
C GLY A 515 7.82 19.69 -2.43
N GLN A 516 8.41 18.59 -2.92
CA GLN A 516 9.86 18.49 -2.81
C GLN A 516 10.42 19.82 -3.33
N PRO A 517 11.34 20.52 -2.62
CA PRO A 517 12.06 21.60 -3.28
C PRO A 517 12.73 20.98 -4.52
N LYS A 518 12.38 21.50 -5.71
CA LYS A 518 13.17 21.24 -6.92
C LYS A 518 14.62 21.60 -6.57
N ALA A 519 15.55 20.69 -6.84
CA ALA A 519 16.95 21.07 -6.91
C ALA A 519 17.02 22.25 -7.88
N ALA A 520 17.56 23.38 -7.44
CA ALA A 520 17.80 24.50 -8.32
C ALA A 520 18.79 24.00 -9.39
N GLU A 521 18.33 23.93 -10.63
CA GLU A 521 19.22 23.82 -11.78
C GLU A 521 20.09 25.08 -11.78
N SER A 522 21.39 24.87 -11.63
CA SER A 522 22.40 25.90 -11.70
C SER A 522 22.64 26.29 -13.16
N ASP A 523 21.75 27.09 -13.73
CA ASP A 523 22.04 27.78 -14.99
C ASP A 523 22.60 29.16 -14.66
N SER A 524 23.92 29.20 -14.48
CA SER A 524 24.68 30.45 -14.61
C SER A 524 25.05 30.64 -16.08
N GLU A 525 24.13 31.17 -16.87
CA GLU A 525 24.51 31.90 -18.07
C GLU A 525 24.44 33.40 -17.76
N SER A 526 25.61 34.02 -17.86
CA SER A 526 25.86 35.44 -17.64
C SER A 526 25.19 36.28 -18.73
N GLU A 527 24.13 36.99 -18.38
CA GLU A 527 23.66 38.13 -19.17
C GLU A 527 24.53 39.36 -18.86
N VAL A 528 25.21 39.84 -19.90
CA VAL A 528 25.99 41.08 -19.90
C VAL A 528 25.02 42.25 -20.03
N PRO A 529 25.04 43.27 -19.15
CA PRO A 529 24.13 44.39 -19.28
C PRO A 529 24.61 45.35 -20.38
N ALA A 530 23.77 45.57 -21.39
CA ALA A 530 23.97 46.61 -22.38
C ALA A 530 23.77 47.99 -21.74
N THR A 531 24.84 48.77 -21.71
CA THR A 531 24.85 50.19 -21.34
C THR A 531 24.26 51.01 -22.48
N ASN A 532 23.15 51.69 -22.22
CA ASN A 532 22.66 52.80 -23.04
C ASN A 532 23.34 54.09 -22.55
N GLU A 533 24.33 54.57 -23.29
CA GLU A 533 24.76 55.98 -23.27
C GLU A 533 24.60 56.54 -24.68
N GLU A 534 23.51 57.27 -24.90
CA GLU A 534 23.48 58.37 -25.87
C GLU A 534 23.97 59.62 -25.14
N LEU A 535 24.95 60.33 -25.70
CA LEU A 535 25.05 61.80 -25.67
C LEU A 535 26.18 62.26 -26.62
N GLU A 536 25.74 62.90 -27.70
CA GLU A 536 26.25 64.15 -28.30
C GLU A 536 27.76 64.46 -28.23
N GLY A 537 28.36 64.65 -29.41
CA GLY A 537 29.67 65.32 -29.58
C GLY A 537 30.41 64.90 -30.83
#